data_AF-A0A0S8JF80-F1
#
_entry.id   AF-A0A0S8JF80-F1
#
_cell.length_a   1.000
_cell.length_b   1.000
_cell.length_c   1.000
_cell.angle_alpha   90.00
_cell.angle_beta   90.00
_cell.angle_gamma   90.00
#
_symmetry.space_group_name_H-M   'P 1'
#
loop_
_entity.id
_entity.type
_entity.pdbx_description
1 polymer ?
#
loop_
_entity_poly.entity_id
_entity_poly.type
_entity_poly.pdbx_seq_one_letter_code
_entity_poly.pdbx_strand_id
1 'polypeptide(L)'
;MPFVAHPALVPLEKRLIPKQRAVFGAAARVEGEIAKHVKKALLSLRDRVPIGELAKMLDTATVEDVWRKTNGGGIEAIASGLSEELNKGLVSGGRLAAKEMGKIVVLDPMRPAVRKWVDDHLLELAKQLSDTSRAAISNTLRDGITRGRHPGQIAKDIRRSLGLTERQGTAVSRYWGQLQKEGVPYAKIEQRAQKYSERLISQRARTIARTESISAVSQGRAQLWQQLKDEDAFPEGYVQEWLTAGDDRVSEEICAPMQGQQRPIGEPFTTGDGQKIDAPPSHPNCRCTVVLVQEGRKR
;
A
#
# COMPACT_ATOMS: atom_id res chain seq x y z
N MET A 1 -13.50 -36.40 -11.25
CA MET A 1 -12.30 -35.79 -11.84
C MET A 1 -11.11 -36.17 -10.97
N PRO A 2 -10.04 -36.75 -11.53
CA PRO A 2 -8.93 -37.23 -10.71
C PRO A 2 -8.10 -36.05 -10.21
N PHE A 3 -7.74 -36.10 -8.93
CA PHE A 3 -6.78 -35.21 -8.29
C PHE A 3 -5.45 -35.31 -9.04
N VAL A 4 -5.08 -34.25 -9.77
CA VAL A 4 -3.73 -34.11 -10.31
C VAL A 4 -2.83 -33.73 -9.15
N ALA A 5 -1.89 -34.60 -8.81
CA ALA A 5 -0.87 -34.33 -7.81
C ALA A 5 -0.12 -33.03 -8.17
N HIS A 6 -0.20 -32.05 -7.27
CA HIS A 6 0.55 -30.82 -7.36
C HIS A 6 2.06 -31.16 -7.29
N PRO A 7 2.92 -30.63 -8.19
CA PRO A 7 4.34 -30.88 -8.11
C PRO A 7 4.85 -30.42 -6.75
N ALA A 8 5.64 -31.29 -6.11
CA ALA A 8 6.13 -31.16 -4.74
C ALA A 8 6.47 -29.71 -4.37
N LEU A 9 5.81 -29.19 -3.33
CA LEU A 9 6.19 -27.96 -2.65
C LEU A 9 7.63 -28.13 -2.15
N VAL A 10 8.57 -27.57 -2.90
CA VAL A 10 9.99 -27.50 -2.51
C VAL A 10 10.05 -26.81 -1.14
N PRO A 11 10.78 -27.36 -0.15
CA PRO A 11 10.86 -26.76 1.19
C PRO A 11 11.35 -25.30 1.08
N LEU A 12 10.53 -24.35 1.57
CA LEU A 12 10.76 -22.90 1.58
C LEU A 12 11.76 -22.48 2.66
N GLU A 13 12.94 -23.11 2.70
CA GLU A 13 14.11 -22.58 3.40
C GLU A 13 15.18 -22.12 2.39
N LYS A 14 14.81 -21.27 1.42
CA LYS A 14 15.82 -20.67 0.53
C LYS A 14 16.24 -19.31 1.08
N ARG A 15 17.40 -19.28 1.75
CA ARG A 15 18.07 -18.03 2.19
C ARG A 15 18.04 -17.00 1.07
N LEU A 16 17.51 -15.81 1.36
CA LEU A 16 17.49 -14.67 0.44
C LEU A 16 18.89 -14.38 -0.10
N ILE A 17 19.02 -14.27 -1.42
CA ILE A 17 20.31 -13.93 -2.04
C ILE A 17 20.76 -12.51 -1.64
N PRO A 18 22.06 -12.18 -1.68
CA PRO A 18 22.56 -10.87 -1.25
C PRO A 18 21.87 -9.68 -1.93
N LYS A 19 21.65 -9.74 -3.25
CA LYS A 19 20.95 -8.69 -4.02
C LYS A 19 19.53 -8.47 -3.50
N GLN A 20 18.79 -9.56 -3.30
CA GLN A 20 17.43 -9.54 -2.78
C GLN A 20 17.34 -8.95 -1.37
N ARG A 21 18.25 -9.34 -0.45
CA ARG A 21 18.33 -8.75 0.89
C ARG A 21 18.60 -7.26 0.86
N ALA A 22 19.46 -6.80 -0.06
CA ALA A 22 19.77 -5.39 -0.20
C ALA A 22 18.52 -4.58 -0.63
N VAL A 23 17.72 -5.10 -1.57
CA VAL A 23 16.48 -4.46 -2.00
C VAL A 23 15.45 -4.39 -0.87
N PHE A 24 15.24 -5.49 -0.15
CA PHE A 24 14.31 -5.49 0.99
C PHE A 24 14.78 -4.56 2.12
N GLY A 25 16.07 -4.48 2.37
CA GLY A 25 16.63 -3.54 3.34
C GLY A 25 16.45 -2.06 2.95
N ALA A 26 16.50 -1.76 1.64
CA ALA A 26 16.18 -0.41 1.15
C ALA A 26 14.70 -0.10 1.28
N ALA A 27 13.82 -1.01 0.86
CA ALA A 27 12.38 -0.85 1.00
C ALA A 27 11.96 -0.67 2.47
N ALA A 28 12.51 -1.46 3.40
CA ALA A 28 12.20 -1.35 4.82
C ALA A 28 12.57 0.02 5.43
N ARG A 29 13.66 0.66 4.97
CA ARG A 29 14.03 2.01 5.41
C ARG A 29 13.01 3.05 4.95
N VAL A 30 12.56 2.96 3.70
CA VAL A 30 11.53 3.85 3.14
C VAL A 30 10.16 3.58 3.77
N GLU A 31 9.81 2.30 4.00
CA GLU A 31 8.57 1.86 4.66
C GLU A 31 8.39 2.56 6.02
N GLY A 32 9.45 2.67 6.82
CA GLY A 32 9.40 3.30 8.14
C GLY A 32 8.96 4.77 8.11
N GLU A 33 9.47 5.54 7.15
CA GLU A 33 9.13 6.97 7.01
C GLU A 33 7.72 7.16 6.43
N ILE A 34 7.37 6.40 5.38
CA ILE A 34 6.01 6.44 4.81
C ILE A 34 4.98 6.03 5.87
N ALA A 35 5.26 5.00 6.68
CA ALA A 35 4.34 4.55 7.72
C ALA A 35 4.07 5.63 8.77
N LYS A 36 5.10 6.39 9.18
CA LYS A 36 4.95 7.52 10.11
C LYS A 36 4.12 8.63 9.49
N HIS A 37 4.43 9.01 8.25
CA HIS A 37 3.73 10.08 7.52
C HIS A 37 2.25 9.73 7.36
N VAL A 38 1.94 8.59 6.74
CA VAL A 38 0.58 8.14 6.48
C VAL A 38 -0.21 7.98 7.78
N LYS A 39 0.38 7.39 8.83
CA LYS A 39 -0.30 7.26 10.13
C LYS A 39 -0.67 8.62 10.71
N LYS A 40 0.29 9.56 10.75
CA LYS A 40 0.06 10.91 11.30
C LYS A 40 -1.06 11.60 10.53
N ALA A 41 -1.05 11.49 9.21
CA ALA A 41 -1.99 12.19 8.37
C ALA A 41 -3.40 11.55 8.43
N LEU A 42 -3.53 10.22 8.42
CA LEU A 42 -4.81 9.54 8.66
C LEU A 42 -5.41 9.90 10.04
N LEU A 43 -4.57 10.00 11.07
CA LEU A 43 -5.02 10.46 12.40
C LEU A 43 -5.46 11.93 12.40
N SER A 44 -4.81 12.80 11.61
CA SER A 44 -5.25 14.20 11.51
C SER A 44 -6.61 14.36 10.83
N LEU A 45 -6.99 13.48 9.90
CA LEU A 45 -8.32 13.49 9.29
C LEU A 45 -9.42 13.28 10.34
N ARG A 46 -9.18 12.35 11.27
CA ARG A 46 -10.09 12.04 12.38
C ARG A 46 -10.39 13.25 13.26
N ASP A 47 -9.38 14.06 13.54
CA ASP A 47 -9.46 15.15 14.51
C ASP A 47 -9.77 16.51 13.86
N ARG A 48 -9.95 16.54 12.53
CA ARG A 48 -10.15 17.76 11.74
C ARG A 48 -11.48 18.45 12.00
N VAL A 49 -12.56 17.69 12.22
CA VAL A 49 -13.91 18.24 12.40
C VAL A 49 -14.43 17.91 13.80
N PRO A 50 -14.78 18.92 14.63
CA PRO A 50 -15.37 18.69 15.95
C PRO A 50 -16.67 17.89 15.88
N ILE A 51 -16.90 17.00 16.87
CA ILE A 51 -18.08 16.14 16.93
C ILE A 51 -19.39 16.96 16.93
N GLY A 52 -19.41 18.10 17.64
CA GLY A 52 -20.60 18.96 17.68
C GLY A 52 -20.94 19.59 16.33
N GLU A 53 -19.93 19.90 15.51
CA GLU A 53 -20.14 20.40 14.16
C GLU A 53 -20.62 19.27 13.23
N LEU A 54 -19.99 18.10 13.31
CA LEU A 54 -20.46 16.92 12.58
C LEU A 54 -21.90 16.58 12.92
N ALA A 55 -22.28 16.58 14.20
CA ALA A 55 -23.63 16.26 14.65
C ALA A 55 -24.68 17.22 14.06
N LYS A 56 -24.40 18.53 14.06
CA LYS A 56 -25.30 19.55 13.46
C LYS A 56 -25.47 19.36 11.96
N MET A 57 -24.42 18.92 11.26
CA MET A 57 -24.51 18.68 9.82
C MET A 57 -25.45 17.52 9.51
N LEU A 58 -25.45 16.46 10.33
CA LEU A 58 -26.21 15.24 10.05
C LEU A 58 -27.73 15.41 10.01
N ASP A 59 -28.25 16.54 10.49
CA ASP A 59 -29.68 16.85 10.41
C ASP A 59 -30.14 17.20 8.98
N THR A 60 -29.23 17.74 8.14
CA THR A 60 -29.59 18.26 6.80
C THR A 60 -28.60 17.85 5.70
N ALA A 61 -27.44 17.31 6.04
CA ALA A 61 -26.34 17.07 5.11
C ALA A 61 -26.46 15.74 4.37
N THR A 62 -26.02 15.73 3.11
CA THR A 62 -25.82 14.49 2.36
C THR A 62 -24.53 13.77 2.80
N VAL A 63 -24.37 12.50 2.40
CA VAL A 63 -23.09 11.78 2.55
C VAL A 63 -21.93 12.59 1.95
N GLU A 64 -22.18 13.28 0.83
CA GLU A 64 -21.16 14.05 0.12
C GLU A 64 -20.72 15.28 0.90
N ASP A 65 -21.64 15.96 1.56
CA ASP A 65 -21.33 17.12 2.39
C ASP A 65 -20.46 16.74 3.59
N VAL A 66 -20.81 15.63 4.25
CA VAL A 66 -20.03 15.07 5.35
C VAL A 66 -18.63 14.67 4.86
N TRP A 67 -18.55 13.99 3.71
CA TRP A 67 -17.28 13.59 3.10
C TRP A 67 -16.38 14.80 2.80
N ARG A 68 -16.90 15.78 2.06
CA ARG A 68 -16.18 17.00 1.67
C ARG A 68 -15.67 17.77 2.89
N LYS A 69 -16.47 17.89 3.94
CA LYS A 69 -16.07 18.59 5.17
C LYS A 69 -14.99 17.84 5.95
N THR A 70 -15.09 16.52 6.03
CA THR A 70 -14.19 15.68 6.83
C THR A 70 -12.87 15.37 6.12
N ASN A 71 -12.87 15.23 4.80
CA ASN A 71 -11.72 14.76 4.04
C ASN A 71 -11.23 15.71 2.94
N GLY A 72 -12.00 16.76 2.60
CA GLY A 72 -11.68 17.66 1.49
C GLY A 72 -10.27 18.25 1.56
N GLY A 73 -9.46 17.98 0.51
CA GLY A 73 -8.07 18.40 0.39
C GLY A 73 -7.09 17.69 1.33
N GLY A 74 -7.60 16.94 2.32
CA GLY A 74 -6.78 16.24 3.30
C GLY A 74 -6.15 14.96 2.72
N ILE A 75 -6.87 14.26 1.85
CA ILE A 75 -6.36 13.02 1.23
C ILE A 75 -5.38 13.34 0.10
N GLU A 76 -5.66 14.37 -0.67
CA GLU A 76 -4.74 14.89 -1.67
C GLU A 76 -3.43 15.34 -1.01
N ALA A 77 -3.52 16.06 0.12
CA ALA A 77 -2.34 16.44 0.91
C ALA A 77 -1.57 15.23 1.46
N ILE A 78 -2.25 14.13 1.82
CA ILE A 78 -1.59 12.87 2.21
C ILE A 78 -0.76 12.34 1.05
N ALA A 79 -1.34 12.21 -0.13
CA ALA A 79 -0.64 11.68 -1.29
C ALA A 79 0.53 12.59 -1.71
N SER A 80 0.30 13.90 -1.88
CA SER A 80 1.34 14.85 -2.24
C SER A 80 2.50 14.87 -1.24
N GLY A 81 2.19 14.67 0.06
CA GLY A 81 3.18 14.57 1.12
C GLY A 81 4.16 13.40 0.98
N LEU A 82 3.82 12.36 0.22
CA LEU A 82 4.68 11.17 0.03
C LEU A 82 5.67 11.29 -1.13
N SER A 83 5.59 12.38 -1.92
CA SER A 83 6.43 12.56 -3.10
C SER A 83 7.94 12.46 -2.80
N GLU A 84 8.39 13.02 -1.66
CA GLU A 84 9.80 12.97 -1.26
C GLU A 84 10.24 11.54 -0.90
N GLU A 85 9.43 10.80 -0.15
CA GLU A 85 9.69 9.44 0.29
C GLU A 85 9.67 8.45 -0.89
N LEU A 86 8.76 8.63 -1.84
CA LEU A 86 8.74 7.87 -3.09
C LEU A 86 10.00 8.14 -3.92
N ASN A 87 10.42 9.40 -4.05
CA ASN A 87 11.67 9.75 -4.73
C ASN A 87 12.90 9.13 -4.06
N LYS A 88 12.96 9.11 -2.72
CA LYS A 88 14.02 8.41 -1.97
C LYS A 88 14.01 6.91 -2.28
N GLY A 89 12.83 6.29 -2.39
CA GLY A 89 12.68 4.89 -2.80
C GLY A 89 13.19 4.64 -4.22
N LEU A 90 12.78 5.46 -5.18
CA LEU A 90 13.23 5.40 -6.58
C LEU A 90 14.76 5.48 -6.68
N VAL A 91 15.37 6.50 -6.07
CA VAL A 91 16.82 6.70 -6.10
C VAL A 91 17.55 5.54 -5.42
N SER A 92 17.04 5.04 -4.29
CA SER A 92 17.62 3.88 -3.62
C SER A 92 17.53 2.62 -4.47
N GLY A 93 16.41 2.42 -5.18
CA GLY A 93 16.22 1.33 -6.14
C GLY A 93 17.23 1.40 -7.27
N GLY A 94 17.31 2.55 -7.94
CA GLY A 94 18.27 2.80 -9.02
C GLY A 94 19.71 2.55 -8.57
N ARG A 95 20.13 3.09 -7.42
CA ARG A 95 21.48 2.86 -6.88
C ARG A 95 21.81 1.38 -6.67
N LEU A 96 20.85 0.59 -6.19
CA LEU A 96 21.02 -0.86 -6.04
C LEU A 96 21.14 -1.55 -7.39
N ALA A 97 20.32 -1.16 -8.37
CA ALA A 97 20.41 -1.68 -9.73
C ALA A 97 21.77 -1.36 -10.37
N ALA A 98 22.28 -0.13 -10.23
CA ALA A 98 23.60 0.27 -10.71
C ALA A 98 24.72 -0.58 -10.11
N LYS A 99 24.67 -0.78 -8.78
CA LYS A 99 25.63 -1.62 -8.05
C LYS A 99 25.61 -3.07 -8.53
N GLU A 100 24.44 -3.61 -8.87
CA GLU A 100 24.31 -4.98 -9.41
C GLU A 100 24.98 -5.18 -10.76
N MET A 101 25.17 -4.11 -11.54
CA MET A 101 25.85 -4.09 -12.83
C MET A 101 27.33 -3.68 -12.72
N GLY A 102 27.82 -3.35 -11.51
CA GLY A 102 29.17 -2.81 -11.34
C GLY A 102 29.37 -1.43 -11.97
N LYS A 103 28.28 -0.70 -12.26
CA LYS A 103 28.32 0.63 -12.88
C LYS A 103 28.18 1.73 -11.85
N ILE A 104 28.85 2.86 -12.09
CA ILE A 104 28.65 4.10 -11.34
C ILE A 104 27.69 4.96 -12.18
N VAL A 105 26.41 4.61 -12.15
CA VAL A 105 25.32 5.37 -12.79
C VAL A 105 24.26 5.68 -11.75
N VAL A 106 23.64 6.85 -11.88
CA VAL A 106 22.57 7.30 -11.00
C VAL A 106 21.32 7.48 -11.84
N LEU A 107 20.19 6.95 -11.35
CA LEU A 107 18.89 7.22 -11.94
C LEU A 107 18.64 8.72 -11.89
N ASP A 108 18.40 9.35 -13.05
CA ASP A 108 18.00 10.75 -13.08
C ASP A 108 16.51 10.89 -12.66
N PRO A 109 16.22 11.49 -11.49
CA PRO A 109 14.84 11.67 -11.02
C PRO A 109 14.06 12.67 -11.89
N MET A 110 14.75 13.44 -12.74
CA MET A 110 14.16 14.41 -13.67
C MET A 110 13.92 13.83 -15.07
N ARG A 111 14.09 12.51 -15.27
CA ARG A 111 13.62 11.90 -16.53
C ARG A 111 12.10 12.02 -16.64
N PRO A 112 11.56 12.36 -17.82
CA PRO A 112 10.11 12.47 -18.02
C PRO A 112 9.33 11.23 -17.57
N ALA A 113 9.87 10.02 -17.82
CA ALA A 113 9.26 8.76 -17.40
C ALA A 113 9.18 8.60 -15.86
N VAL A 114 10.21 9.05 -15.13
CA VAL A 114 10.24 8.98 -13.66
C VAL A 114 9.23 9.96 -13.06
N ARG A 115 9.22 11.22 -13.52
CA ARG A 115 8.24 12.22 -13.07
C ARG A 115 6.82 11.77 -13.33
N LYS A 116 6.54 11.33 -14.57
CA LYS A 116 5.22 10.84 -14.95
C LYS A 116 4.77 9.69 -14.04
N TRP A 117 5.66 8.75 -13.74
CA TRP A 117 5.32 7.65 -12.83
C TRP A 117 4.99 8.15 -11.42
N VAL A 118 5.77 9.08 -10.85
CA VAL A 118 5.48 9.65 -9.52
C VAL A 118 4.13 10.34 -9.52
N ASP A 119 3.87 11.19 -10.51
CA ASP A 119 2.62 11.96 -10.61
C ASP A 119 1.40 11.04 -10.75
N ASP A 120 1.44 10.09 -11.69
CA ASP A 120 0.36 9.12 -11.89
C ASP A 120 0.12 8.26 -10.65
N HIS A 121 1.19 7.78 -10.02
CA HIS A 121 1.12 6.91 -8.85
C HIS A 121 0.54 7.63 -7.64
N LEU A 122 0.90 8.90 -7.43
CA LEU A 122 0.31 9.73 -6.37
C LEU A 122 -1.16 10.03 -6.60
N LEU A 123 -1.58 10.27 -7.85
CA LEU A 123 -2.99 10.47 -8.19
C LEU A 123 -3.83 9.21 -7.93
N GLU A 124 -3.32 8.05 -8.34
CA GLU A 124 -4.00 6.77 -8.09
C GLU A 124 -4.07 6.45 -6.59
N LEU A 125 -2.99 6.70 -5.83
CA LEU A 125 -3.00 6.53 -4.38
C LEU A 125 -4.03 7.47 -3.72
N ALA A 126 -4.09 8.74 -4.12
CA ALA A 126 -5.08 9.68 -3.60
C ALA A 126 -6.50 9.20 -3.87
N LYS A 127 -6.78 8.71 -5.08
CA LYS A 127 -8.07 8.14 -5.46
C LYS A 127 -8.43 6.93 -4.60
N GLN A 128 -7.54 5.96 -4.43
CA GLN A 128 -7.78 4.77 -3.62
C GLN A 128 -8.03 5.10 -2.15
N LEU A 129 -7.28 6.06 -1.58
CA LEU A 129 -7.48 6.54 -0.22
C LEU A 129 -8.84 7.22 -0.06
N SER A 130 -9.24 8.03 -1.03
CA SER A 130 -10.53 8.70 -1.09
C SER A 130 -11.69 7.72 -1.17
N ASP A 131 -11.67 6.79 -2.14
CA ASP A 131 -12.75 5.85 -2.38
C ASP A 131 -13.02 4.96 -1.16
N THR A 132 -11.96 4.40 -0.58
CA THR A 132 -12.08 3.50 0.57
C THR A 132 -12.54 4.22 1.85
N SER A 133 -12.18 5.49 2.01
CA SER A 133 -12.58 6.30 3.16
C SER A 133 -14.01 6.84 2.98
N ARG A 134 -14.42 7.21 1.76
CA ARG A 134 -15.79 7.60 1.43
C ARG A 134 -16.76 6.44 1.67
N ALA A 135 -16.37 5.23 1.27
CA ALA A 135 -17.13 4.01 1.55
C ALA A 135 -17.33 3.79 3.06
N ALA A 136 -16.28 3.97 3.87
CA ALA A 136 -16.37 3.88 5.33
C ALA A 136 -17.36 4.89 5.95
N ILE A 137 -17.29 6.16 5.55
CA ILE A 137 -18.23 7.18 6.05
C ILE A 137 -19.65 6.86 5.60
N SER A 138 -19.83 6.54 4.32
CA SER A 138 -21.13 6.26 3.74
C SER A 138 -21.82 5.09 4.43
N ASN A 139 -21.11 3.99 4.66
CA ASN A 139 -21.64 2.83 5.38
C ASN A 139 -21.99 3.18 6.85
N THR A 140 -21.11 3.93 7.53
CA THR A 140 -21.34 4.36 8.92
C THR A 140 -22.58 5.26 9.05
N LEU A 141 -22.74 6.21 8.13
CA LEU A 141 -23.87 7.13 8.11
C LEU A 141 -25.18 6.39 7.81
N ARG A 142 -25.21 5.53 6.78
CA ARG A 142 -26.39 4.72 6.44
C ARG A 142 -26.82 3.84 7.60
N ASP A 143 -25.89 3.11 8.21
CA ASP A 143 -26.16 2.26 9.38
C ASP A 143 -26.73 3.08 10.56
N GLY A 144 -26.19 4.28 10.79
CA GLY A 144 -26.67 5.23 11.78
C GLY A 144 -28.14 5.62 11.57
N ILE A 145 -28.46 6.07 10.36
CA ILE A 145 -29.80 6.53 9.97
C ILE A 145 -30.81 5.38 10.01
N THR A 146 -30.49 4.23 9.42
CA THR A 146 -31.40 3.07 9.38
C THR A 146 -31.76 2.56 10.78
N ARG A 147 -30.85 2.70 11.75
CA ARG A 147 -31.08 2.31 13.16
C ARG A 147 -31.72 3.40 14.01
N GLY A 148 -32.08 4.55 13.43
CA GLY A 148 -32.68 5.68 14.16
C GLY A 148 -31.77 6.24 15.24
N ARG A 149 -30.44 6.20 15.05
CA ARG A 149 -29.49 6.66 16.07
C ARG A 149 -29.44 8.19 16.12
N HIS A 150 -29.27 8.74 17.31
CA HIS A 150 -29.17 10.19 17.51
C HIS A 150 -27.96 10.77 16.73
N PRO A 151 -28.07 11.93 16.07
CA PRO A 151 -26.99 12.55 15.27
C PRO A 151 -25.64 12.60 15.98
N GLY A 152 -25.63 12.98 17.27
CA GLY A 152 -24.40 12.99 18.08
C GLY A 152 -23.71 11.62 18.22
N GLN A 153 -24.44 10.51 18.20
CA GLN A 153 -23.86 9.16 18.20
C GLN A 153 -23.27 8.81 16.84
N ILE A 154 -23.99 9.13 15.76
CA ILE A 154 -23.53 8.92 14.38
C ILE A 154 -22.25 9.73 14.12
N ALA A 155 -22.18 10.98 14.59
CA ALA A 155 -20.98 11.81 14.49
C ALA A 155 -19.77 11.17 15.18
N LYS A 156 -19.96 10.57 16.36
CA LYS A 156 -18.90 9.81 17.06
C LYS A 156 -18.46 8.58 16.27
N ASP A 157 -19.38 7.87 15.63
CA ASP A 157 -19.05 6.71 14.79
C ASP A 157 -18.29 7.12 13.53
N ILE A 158 -18.75 8.17 12.83
CA ILE A 158 -18.06 8.74 11.67
C ILE A 158 -16.64 9.10 12.06
N ARG A 159 -16.46 9.79 13.20
CA ARG A 159 -15.12 10.13 13.71
C ARG A 159 -14.24 8.90 13.85
N ARG A 160 -14.75 7.80 14.44
CA ARG A 160 -13.98 6.54 14.58
C ARG A 160 -13.67 5.86 13.25
N SER A 161 -14.49 6.08 12.22
CA SER A 161 -14.33 5.53 10.88
C SER A 161 -13.43 6.38 9.96
N LEU A 162 -13.13 7.64 10.33
CA LEU A 162 -12.24 8.50 9.55
C LEU A 162 -10.82 7.90 9.48
N GLY A 163 -10.28 7.86 8.26
CA GLY A 163 -8.99 7.22 7.99
C GLY A 163 -9.03 5.68 7.96
N LEU A 164 -10.20 5.04 8.14
CA LEU A 164 -10.37 3.60 7.99
C LEU A 164 -10.95 3.24 6.62
N THR A 165 -10.72 1.99 6.19
CA THR A 165 -11.49 1.40 5.08
C THR A 165 -12.88 0.99 5.58
N GLU A 166 -13.83 0.77 4.66
CA GLU A 166 -15.18 0.31 5.02
C GLU A 166 -15.19 -0.93 5.92
N ARG A 167 -14.37 -1.93 5.57
CA ARG A 167 -14.22 -3.16 6.36
C ARG A 167 -13.71 -2.88 7.77
N GLN A 168 -12.74 -1.97 7.91
CA GLN A 168 -12.18 -1.59 9.20
C GLN A 168 -13.18 -0.77 10.03
N GLY A 169 -13.89 0.19 9.44
CA GLY A 169 -14.96 0.94 10.11
C GLY A 169 -16.06 0.00 10.63
N THR A 170 -16.47 -0.96 9.80
CA THR A 170 -17.43 -2.01 10.20
C THR A 170 -16.92 -2.84 11.37
N ALA A 171 -15.63 -3.21 11.38
CA ALA A 171 -15.02 -3.93 12.49
C ALA A 171 -15.09 -3.12 13.80
N VAL A 172 -14.87 -1.79 13.74
CA VAL A 172 -15.01 -0.90 14.92
C VAL A 172 -16.45 -0.90 15.42
N SER A 173 -17.43 -0.76 14.52
CA SER A 173 -18.86 -0.77 14.88
C SER A 173 -19.29 -2.10 15.51
N ARG A 174 -18.80 -3.23 14.98
CA ARG A 174 -19.06 -4.57 15.56
C ARG A 174 -18.44 -4.71 16.95
N TYR A 175 -17.19 -4.29 17.11
CA TYR A 175 -16.52 -4.32 18.40
C TYR A 175 -17.23 -3.45 19.44
N TRP A 176 -17.71 -2.26 19.04
CA TRP A 176 -18.53 -1.41 19.90
C TRP A 176 -19.81 -2.12 20.36
N GLY A 177 -20.58 -2.67 19.42
CA GLY A 177 -21.82 -3.38 19.73
C GLY A 177 -21.61 -4.61 20.60
N GLN A 178 -20.49 -5.31 20.43
CA GLN A 178 -20.09 -6.42 21.31
C GLN A 178 -19.89 -5.94 22.76
N LEU A 179 -19.07 -4.90 22.97
CA LEU A 179 -18.83 -4.36 24.31
C LEU A 179 -20.11 -3.87 24.98
N GLN A 180 -21.05 -3.33 24.19
CA GLN A 180 -22.36 -2.92 24.69
C GLN A 180 -23.19 -4.12 25.17
N LYS A 181 -23.21 -5.21 24.40
CA LYS A 181 -23.90 -6.46 24.78
C LYS A 181 -23.29 -7.10 26.04
N GLU A 182 -21.98 -6.97 26.21
CA GLU A 182 -21.25 -7.43 27.40
C GLU A 182 -21.49 -6.55 28.64
N GLY A 183 -22.31 -5.50 28.54
CA GLY A 183 -22.62 -4.61 29.67
C GLY A 183 -21.46 -3.72 30.10
N VAL A 184 -20.47 -3.49 29.22
CA VAL A 184 -19.33 -2.62 29.53
C VAL A 184 -19.83 -1.17 29.71
N PRO A 185 -19.38 -0.42 30.73
CA PRO A 185 -19.78 0.98 30.91
C PRO A 185 -19.45 1.84 29.69
N TYR A 186 -20.38 2.72 29.28
CA TYR A 186 -20.27 3.51 28.04
C TYR A 186 -18.92 4.21 27.87
N ALA A 187 -18.40 4.87 28.92
CA ALA A 187 -17.10 5.55 28.88
C ALA A 187 -15.94 4.59 28.57
N LYS A 188 -15.99 3.35 29.07
CA LYS A 188 -15.00 2.30 28.76
C LYS A 188 -15.17 1.78 27.33
N ILE A 189 -16.40 1.67 26.83
CA ILE A 189 -16.64 1.33 25.42
C ILE A 189 -16.00 2.40 24.52
N GLU A 190 -16.23 3.67 24.83
CA GLU A 190 -15.68 4.81 24.08
C GLU A 190 -14.16 4.76 24.00
N GLN A 191 -13.50 4.57 25.15
CA GLN A 191 -12.05 4.45 25.21
C GLN A 191 -11.54 3.22 24.44
N ARG A 192 -12.16 2.04 24.59
CA ARG A 192 -11.71 0.80 23.96
C ARG A 192 -11.89 0.82 22.45
N ALA A 193 -13.04 1.27 21.97
CA ALA A 193 -13.31 1.37 20.54
C ALA A 193 -12.42 2.41 19.85
N GLN A 194 -12.12 3.52 20.53
CA GLN A 194 -11.16 4.51 20.05
C GLN A 194 -9.75 3.90 19.88
N LYS A 195 -9.25 3.20 20.90
CA LYS A 195 -7.95 2.50 20.82
C LYS A 195 -7.94 1.45 19.71
N TYR A 196 -9.05 0.74 19.51
CA TYR A 196 -9.18 -0.24 18.44
C TYR A 196 -9.14 0.43 17.06
N SER A 197 -9.86 1.54 16.86
CA SER A 197 -9.79 2.35 15.63
C SER A 197 -8.35 2.82 15.35
N GLU A 198 -7.64 3.35 16.34
CA GLU A 198 -6.23 3.79 16.19
C GLU A 198 -5.28 2.66 15.80
N ARG A 199 -5.52 1.45 16.33
CA ARG A 199 -4.78 0.25 15.94
C ARG A 199 -5.04 -0.10 14.47
N LEU A 200 -6.29 -0.01 14.00
CA LEU A 200 -6.65 -0.26 12.60
C LEU A 200 -6.09 0.82 11.65
N ILE A 201 -6.09 2.09 12.04
CA ILE A 201 -5.40 3.16 11.29
C ILE A 201 -3.91 2.84 11.18
N SER A 202 -3.27 2.43 12.29
CA SER A 202 -1.86 2.03 12.27
C SER A 202 -1.60 0.82 11.37
N GLN A 203 -2.54 -0.12 11.30
CA GLN A 203 -2.46 -1.26 10.38
C GLN A 203 -2.60 -0.82 8.92
N ARG A 204 -3.57 0.06 8.61
CA ARG A 204 -3.76 0.60 7.26
C ARG A 204 -2.52 1.36 6.78
N ALA A 205 -1.97 2.22 7.64
CA ALA A 205 -0.76 2.98 7.35
C ALA A 205 0.43 2.07 7.01
N ARG A 206 0.60 0.95 7.74
CA ARG A 206 1.64 -0.05 7.43
C ARG A 206 1.38 -0.77 6.10
N THR A 207 0.14 -1.11 5.79
CA THR A 207 -0.21 -1.73 4.50
C THR A 207 0.15 -0.80 3.34
N ILE A 208 -0.25 0.47 3.43
CA ILE A 208 0.09 1.50 2.43
C ILE A 208 1.61 1.61 2.34
N ALA A 209 2.30 1.85 3.45
CA ALA A 209 3.75 2.02 3.47
C ALA A 209 4.53 0.86 2.88
N ARG A 210 4.11 -0.39 3.13
CA ARG A 210 4.74 -1.57 2.52
C ARG A 210 4.56 -1.57 1.00
N THR A 211 3.34 -1.32 0.53
CA THR A 211 3.04 -1.25 -0.90
C THR A 211 3.84 -0.13 -1.57
N GLU A 212 3.81 1.08 -1.02
CA GLU A 212 4.48 2.25 -1.59
C GLU A 212 6.00 2.12 -1.60
N SER A 213 6.60 1.59 -0.52
CA SER A 213 8.05 1.41 -0.45
C SER A 213 8.57 0.36 -1.42
N ILE A 214 7.85 -0.77 -1.58
CA ILE A 214 8.19 -1.79 -2.56
C ILE A 214 7.99 -1.27 -3.98
N SER A 215 6.91 -0.51 -4.22
CA SER A 215 6.62 0.15 -5.50
C SER A 215 7.76 1.08 -5.90
N ALA A 216 8.11 2.05 -5.04
CA ALA A 216 9.14 3.03 -5.31
C ALA A 216 10.52 2.39 -5.55
N VAL A 217 10.93 1.44 -4.70
CA VAL A 217 12.24 0.80 -4.85
C VAL A 217 12.30 -0.10 -6.09
N SER A 218 11.23 -0.84 -6.40
CA SER A 218 11.19 -1.69 -7.58
C SER A 218 11.14 -0.87 -8.86
N GLN A 219 10.33 0.18 -8.88
CA GLN A 219 10.26 1.11 -9.99
C GLN A 219 11.60 1.81 -10.24
N GLY A 220 12.31 2.21 -9.18
CA GLY A 220 13.61 2.85 -9.31
C GLY A 220 14.65 1.98 -10.03
N ARG A 221 14.54 0.66 -9.83
CA ARG A 221 15.38 -0.32 -10.52
C ARG A 221 15.00 -0.44 -11.98
N ALA A 222 13.71 -0.62 -12.26
CA ALA A 222 13.18 -0.71 -13.62
C ALA A 222 13.51 0.54 -14.45
N GLN A 223 13.33 1.73 -13.87
CA GLN A 223 13.62 3.00 -14.52
C GLN A 223 15.11 3.20 -14.81
N LEU A 224 16.01 2.71 -13.94
CA LEU A 224 17.44 2.77 -14.24
C LEU A 224 17.80 1.83 -15.40
N TRP A 225 17.28 0.61 -15.41
CA TRP A 225 17.53 -0.32 -16.51
C TRP A 225 16.99 0.22 -17.84
N GLN A 226 15.80 0.83 -17.81
CA GLN A 226 15.24 1.49 -18.98
C GLN A 226 16.08 2.70 -19.41
N GLN A 227 16.54 3.52 -18.46
CA GLN A 227 17.45 4.63 -18.76
C GLN A 227 18.69 4.17 -19.52
N LEU A 228 19.35 3.12 -19.03
CA LEU A 228 20.52 2.58 -19.69
C LEU A 228 20.21 1.99 -21.07
N LYS A 229 19.01 1.43 -21.28
CA LYS A 229 18.59 0.98 -22.62
C LYS A 229 18.42 2.15 -23.58
N ASP A 230 17.77 3.22 -23.11
CA ASP A 230 17.54 4.42 -23.92
C ASP A 230 18.88 5.13 -24.28
N GLU A 231 19.90 4.97 -23.43
CA GLU A 231 21.26 5.50 -23.62
C GLU A 231 22.21 4.54 -24.37
N ASP A 232 21.70 3.40 -24.87
CA ASP A 232 22.51 2.33 -25.50
C ASP A 232 23.68 1.83 -24.63
N ALA A 233 23.49 1.91 -23.31
CA ALA A 233 24.47 1.59 -22.28
C ALA A 233 24.05 0.36 -21.45
N PHE A 234 22.97 -0.32 -21.79
CA PHE A 234 22.53 -1.53 -21.08
C PHE A 234 23.32 -2.76 -21.55
N PRO A 235 23.89 -3.57 -20.64
CA PRO A 235 24.69 -4.72 -21.04
C PRO A 235 23.85 -5.83 -21.69
N GLU A 236 24.38 -6.42 -22.76
CA GLU A 236 23.78 -7.60 -23.40
C GLU A 236 23.79 -8.83 -22.49
N GLY A 237 22.89 -9.78 -22.76
CA GLY A 237 22.82 -11.06 -22.04
C GLY A 237 22.28 -10.95 -20.61
N TYR A 238 21.61 -9.85 -20.26
CA TYR A 238 20.96 -9.66 -18.97
C TYR A 238 19.44 -9.51 -19.11
N VAL A 239 18.73 -10.15 -18.18
CA VAL A 239 17.27 -10.12 -18.06
C VAL A 239 16.87 -9.76 -16.62
N GLN A 240 15.62 -9.34 -16.45
CA GLN A 240 15.04 -9.13 -15.12
C GLN A 240 14.39 -10.42 -14.63
N GLU A 241 14.61 -10.76 -13.36
CA GLU A 241 14.06 -11.93 -12.69
C GLU A 241 13.22 -11.51 -11.49
N TRP A 242 11.99 -12.03 -11.41
CA TRP A 242 11.10 -11.81 -10.28
C TRP A 242 11.43 -12.74 -9.11
N LEU A 243 11.54 -12.17 -7.91
CA LEU A 243 11.80 -12.89 -6.67
C LEU A 243 10.76 -12.56 -5.60
N THR A 244 10.15 -13.61 -5.07
CA THR A 244 9.27 -13.54 -3.91
C THR A 244 10.07 -13.42 -2.62
N ALA A 245 9.42 -13.06 -1.51
CA ALA A 245 10.07 -13.07 -0.19
C ALA A 245 10.58 -14.45 0.26
N GLY A 246 10.19 -15.54 -0.43
CA GLY A 246 10.71 -16.89 -0.17
C GLY A 246 10.32 -17.48 1.18
N ASP A 247 9.27 -16.97 1.81
CA ASP A 247 8.74 -17.42 3.09
C ASP A 247 7.27 -17.88 2.97
N ASP A 248 6.72 -18.37 4.08
CA ASP A 248 5.35 -18.87 4.23
C ASP A 248 4.25 -17.82 4.05
N ARG A 249 4.63 -16.54 3.91
CA ARG A 249 3.69 -15.41 3.72
C ARG A 249 3.67 -14.91 2.29
N VAL A 250 4.33 -15.58 1.37
CA VAL A 250 4.17 -15.33 -0.07
C VAL A 250 2.78 -15.81 -0.48
N SER A 251 2.04 -15.00 -1.23
CA SER A 251 0.71 -15.41 -1.73
C SER A 251 0.85 -16.59 -2.68
N GLU A 252 0.16 -17.68 -2.38
CA GLU A 252 0.21 -18.93 -3.15
C GLU A 252 -0.33 -18.75 -4.57
N GLU A 253 -1.41 -17.98 -4.72
CA GLU A 253 -2.11 -17.84 -5.99
C GLU A 253 -1.49 -16.78 -6.91
N ILE A 254 -0.87 -15.72 -6.36
CA ILE A 254 -0.42 -14.56 -7.14
C ILE A 254 1.10 -14.52 -7.24
N CYS A 255 1.82 -14.54 -6.12
CA CYS A 255 3.27 -14.30 -6.10
C CYS A 255 4.10 -15.58 -6.25
N ALA A 256 3.69 -16.69 -5.62
CA ALA A 256 4.46 -17.94 -5.67
C ALA A 256 4.74 -18.41 -7.12
N PRO A 257 3.78 -18.33 -8.06
CA PRO A 257 4.02 -18.71 -9.46
C PRO A 257 5.00 -17.78 -10.19
N MET A 258 5.26 -16.58 -9.66
CA MET A 258 6.17 -15.61 -10.25
C MET A 258 7.63 -15.85 -9.85
N GLN A 259 7.91 -16.72 -8.87
CA GLN A 259 9.27 -16.97 -8.40
C GLN A 259 10.19 -17.45 -9.53
N GLY A 260 11.25 -16.68 -9.81
CA GLY A 260 12.23 -17.00 -10.84
C GLY A 260 11.77 -16.71 -12.27
N GLN A 261 10.61 -16.06 -12.45
CA GLN A 261 10.17 -15.66 -13.78
C GLN A 261 11.15 -14.64 -14.36
N GLN A 262 11.73 -14.93 -15.53
CA GLN A 262 12.65 -14.05 -16.25
C GLN A 262 11.93 -13.36 -17.42
N ARG A 263 12.23 -12.08 -17.64
CA ARG A 263 11.73 -11.26 -18.76
C ARG A 263 12.84 -10.36 -19.30
N PRO A 264 12.86 -10.05 -20.60
CA PRO A 264 13.64 -8.94 -21.11
C PRO A 264 13.31 -7.64 -20.35
N ILE A 265 14.25 -6.71 -20.28
CA ILE A 265 14.01 -5.41 -19.66
C ILE A 265 12.94 -4.64 -20.46
N GLY A 266 11.92 -4.14 -19.76
CA GLY A 266 10.79 -3.43 -20.34
C GLY A 266 9.62 -4.34 -20.74
N GLU A 267 9.80 -5.66 -20.67
CA GLU A 267 8.71 -6.62 -20.89
C GLU A 267 8.00 -6.95 -19.56
N PRO A 268 6.66 -7.06 -19.55
CA PRO A 268 5.91 -7.32 -18.33
C PRO A 268 6.06 -8.77 -17.84
N PHE A 269 5.96 -8.93 -16.53
CA PHE A 269 5.75 -10.22 -15.88
C PHE A 269 4.29 -10.63 -15.95
N THR A 270 4.03 -11.93 -15.87
CA THR A 270 2.68 -12.49 -15.68
C THR A 270 2.54 -12.91 -14.23
N THR A 271 1.58 -12.34 -13.52
CA THR A 271 1.18 -12.78 -12.17
C THR A 271 0.50 -14.15 -12.20
N GLY A 272 0.37 -14.81 -11.05
CA GLY A 272 -0.29 -16.11 -10.99
C GLY A 272 -1.77 -16.10 -11.39
N ASP A 273 -2.45 -14.95 -11.24
CA ASP A 273 -3.81 -14.71 -11.72
C ASP A 273 -3.88 -14.15 -13.15
N GLY A 274 -2.75 -14.12 -13.87
CA GLY A 274 -2.68 -13.81 -15.30
C GLY A 274 -2.54 -12.33 -15.66
N GLN A 275 -2.55 -11.42 -14.68
CA GLN A 275 -2.34 -9.99 -14.92
C GLN A 275 -0.90 -9.69 -15.36
N LYS A 276 -0.74 -8.68 -16.22
CA LYS A 276 0.56 -8.17 -16.67
C LYS A 276 1.02 -7.04 -15.77
N ILE A 277 2.26 -7.13 -15.28
CA ILE A 277 2.85 -6.13 -14.40
C ILE A 277 4.34 -5.93 -14.68
N ASP A 278 4.80 -4.69 -14.71
CA ASP A 278 6.19 -4.37 -15.05
C ASP A 278 7.15 -4.57 -13.88
N ALA A 279 6.69 -4.29 -12.66
CA ALA A 279 7.47 -4.42 -11.44
C ALA A 279 6.55 -4.61 -10.21
N PRO A 280 7.07 -5.18 -9.10
CA PRO A 280 6.35 -5.22 -7.83
C PRO A 280 5.90 -3.82 -7.37
N PRO A 281 4.79 -3.71 -6.62
CA PRO A 281 4.01 -4.79 -6.02
C PRO A 281 2.91 -5.36 -6.93
N SER A 282 2.68 -6.68 -6.89
CA SER A 282 1.55 -7.31 -7.59
C SER A 282 0.22 -7.27 -6.83
N HIS A 283 0.25 -6.97 -5.53
CA HIS A 283 -0.93 -6.83 -4.68
C HIS A 283 -0.58 -6.04 -3.40
N PRO A 284 -1.57 -5.57 -2.62
CA PRO A 284 -1.31 -4.94 -1.33
C PRO A 284 -0.48 -5.85 -0.41
N ASN A 285 0.47 -5.27 0.34
CA ASN A 285 1.44 -5.99 1.17
C ASN A 285 2.39 -6.96 0.43
N CYS A 286 2.49 -6.88 -0.90
CA CYS A 286 3.50 -7.63 -1.64
C CYS A 286 4.91 -7.29 -1.11
N ARG A 287 5.77 -8.30 -1.05
CA ARG A 287 7.18 -8.21 -0.61
C ARG A 287 8.13 -8.80 -1.66
N CYS A 288 7.66 -8.85 -2.91
CA CYS A 288 8.47 -9.31 -4.03
C CYS A 288 9.44 -8.21 -4.48
N THR A 289 10.44 -8.60 -5.25
CA THR A 289 11.39 -7.69 -5.89
C THR A 289 11.78 -8.23 -7.26
N VAL A 290 12.37 -7.37 -8.09
CA VAL A 290 12.99 -7.76 -9.36
C VAL A 290 14.49 -7.54 -9.28
N VAL A 291 15.27 -8.47 -9.82
CA VAL A 291 16.74 -8.38 -9.87
C VAL A 291 17.28 -8.61 -11.26
N LEU A 292 18.50 -8.13 -11.49
CA LEU A 292 19.19 -8.39 -12.74
C LEU A 292 19.98 -9.70 -12.68
N VAL A 293 19.77 -10.58 -13.66
CA VAL A 293 20.46 -11.86 -13.85
C VAL A 293 20.94 -12.02 -15.27
N GLN A 294 21.96 -12.87 -15.47
CA GLN A 294 22.37 -13.29 -16.81
C GLN A 294 21.31 -14.21 -17.41
N GLU A 295 21.00 -14.02 -18.69
CA GLU A 295 20.06 -14.83 -19.43
C GLU A 295 20.44 -16.32 -19.40
N GLY A 296 19.46 -17.19 -19.20
CA GLY A 296 19.66 -18.65 -19.18
C GLY A 296 20.33 -19.20 -17.91
N ARG A 297 20.85 -18.36 -17.02
CA ARG A 297 21.43 -18.79 -15.75
C ARG A 297 20.31 -19.12 -14.75
N LYS A 298 19.95 -20.39 -14.64
CA LYS A 298 19.09 -20.89 -13.55
C LYS A 298 19.88 -20.88 -12.23
N ARG A 299 19.19 -20.50 -11.15
CA ARG A 299 19.73 -20.47 -9.78
C ARG A 299 19.98 -21.86 -9.22
#